data_AF-A0A3B9ELH3-F1
#
_entry.id   AF-A0A3B9ELH3-F1
#
_cell.length_a   1.000
_cell.length_b   1.000
_cell.length_c   1.000
_cell.angle_alpha   90.00
_cell.angle_beta   90.00
_cell.angle_gamma   90.00
#
_symmetry.space_group_name_H-M   'P 1'
#
loop_
_entity.id
_entity.type
_entity.pdbx_description
1 polymer ?
#
loop_
_entity_poly.entity_id
_entity_poly.type
_entity_poly.pdbx_seq_one_letter_code
_entity_poly.pdbx_strand_id
1 'polypeptide(L)' 'MKFHAPLVKGTLVKRYKRFMADVTLEDGSTVTAHCANSGSMLSVNEPGAEVWISPAAN' A
#
# COMPACT_ATOMS: atom_id res chain seq x y z
N MET A 1 2.51 -11.15 15.14
CA MET A 1 3.10 -11.54 13.84
C MET A 1 4.44 -10.83 13.69
N LYS A 2 5.47 -11.44 13.10
CA LYS A 2 6.80 -10.83 12.90
C LYS A 2 7.05 -10.63 11.40
N PHE A 3 7.24 -9.39 10.96
CA PHE A 3 7.67 -9.09 9.59
C PHE A 3 9.19 -9.13 9.50
N HIS A 4 9.74 -9.56 8.36
CA HIS A 4 11.19 -9.70 8.16
C HIS A 4 11.92 -8.36 8.06
N ALA A 5 11.19 -7.30 7.69
CA ALA A 5 11.64 -5.92 7.68
C ALA A 5 10.55 -5.02 8.29
N PRO A 6 10.90 -3.84 8.82
CA PRO A 6 9.92 -2.85 9.24
C PRO A 6 8.98 -2.49 8.09
N LEU A 7 7.68 -2.39 8.40
CA LEU A 7 6.71 -1.86 7.45
C LEU A 7 6.89 -0.34 7.36
N VAL A 8 6.67 0.18 6.16
CA VAL A 8 6.68 1.62 5.88
C VAL A 8 5.25 2.11 5.86
N LYS A 9 4.97 3.15 6.65
CA LYS A 9 3.66 3.80 6.71
C LYS A 9 3.47 4.73 5.51
N GLY A 10 2.23 4.83 5.03
CA GLY A 10 1.86 5.80 4.01
C GLY A 10 0.35 6.01 3.91
N THR A 11 -0.04 6.84 2.95
CA THR A 11 -1.43 7.19 2.65
C THR A 11 -1.81 6.65 1.29
N LEU A 12 -2.90 5.87 1.23
CA LEU A 12 -3.41 5.33 -0.04
C LEU A 12 -3.90 6.48 -0.93
N VAL A 13 -3.35 6.60 -2.13
CA VAL A 13 -3.85 7.55 -3.14
C VAL A 13 -4.96 6.89 -3.94
N LYS A 14 -4.70 5.69 -4.47
CA LYS A 14 -5.68 4.91 -5.24
C LYS A 14 -5.24 3.46 -5.36
N ARG A 15 -6.22 2.55 -5.44
CA ARG A 15 -6.02 1.17 -5.91
C ARG A 15 -6.60 1.02 -7.31
N TYR A 16 -5.88 0.36 -8.21
CA TYR A 16 -6.28 0.18 -9.61
C TYR A 16 -5.70 -1.10 -10.19
N LYS A 17 -6.24 -1.52 -11.35
CA LYS A 17 -5.83 -2.76 -12.04
C LYS A 17 -5.72 -3.98 -11.11
N ARG A 18 -6.56 -4.02 -10.06
CA ARG A 18 -6.65 -5.02 -8.98
C ARG A 18 -5.41 -5.10 -8.08
N PHE A 19 -4.22 -5.13 -8.64
CA PHE A 19 -2.97 -5.44 -7.96
C PHE A 19 -2.00 -4.26 -7.82
N MET A 20 -2.42 -3.06 -8.21
CA MET A 20 -1.60 -1.84 -8.09
C MET A 20 -2.25 -0.88 -7.11
N ALA A 21 -1.43 -0.26 -6.26
CA ALA A 21 -1.84 0.82 -5.39
C ALA A 21 -0.76 1.90 -5.36
N ASP A 22 -1.14 3.15 -5.57
CA ASP A 22 -0.24 4.28 -5.35
C ASP A 22 -0.37 4.73 -3.89
N VAL A 23 0.77 4.93 -3.24
CA VAL A 23 0.88 5.29 -1.82
C VAL A 23 1.85 6.45 -1.67
N THR A 24 1.43 7.50 -0.99
CA THR A 24 2.32 8.60 -0.59
C THR A 24 2.95 8.26 0.76
N LEU A 25 4.29 8.31 0.82
CA LEU A 25 5.06 8.05 2.03
C LEU A 25 5.19 9.34 2.88
N GLU A 26 5.69 9.20 4.11
CA GLU A 26 5.85 10.33 5.04
C GLU A 26 6.84 11.40 4.53
N ASP A 27 7.78 11.03 3.66
CA ASP A 27 8.70 11.98 3.01
C ASP A 27 8.08 12.73 1.81
N GLY A 28 6.81 12.47 1.50
CA GLY A 28 6.07 13.07 0.38
C GLY A 28 6.27 12.38 -0.96
N SER A 29 7.14 11.37 -1.06
CA SER A 29 7.30 10.58 -2.28
C SER A 29 6.08 9.68 -2.52
N THR A 30 5.73 9.45 -3.79
CA THR A 30 4.68 8.47 -4.16
C THR A 30 5.33 7.24 -4.77
N VAL A 31 4.95 6.07 -4.25
CA VAL A 31 5.41 4.77 -4.73
C VAL A 31 4.22 3.93 -5.19
N THR A 32 4.45 3.04 -6.16
CA THR A 32 3.46 2.02 -6.54
C THR A 32 3.78 0.72 -5.78
N ALA A 33 2.82 0.25 -4.99
CA ALA A 33 2.90 -1.00 -4.24
C ALA A 33 2.04 -2.11 -4.89
N HIS A 34 2.47 -3.36 -4.72
CA HIS A 34 1.64 -4.50 -5.07
C HIS A 34 0.52 -4.70 -4.05
N CYS A 35 -0.72 -4.68 -4.51
CA CYS A 35 -1.88 -5.01 -3.69
C CYS A 35 -2.14 -6.52 -3.77
N ALA A 36 -1.67 -7.28 -2.77
CA ALA A 36 -1.78 -8.74 -2.72
C ALA A 36 -3.21 -9.25 -2.37
N ASN A 37 -4.24 -8.62 -2.93
CA ASN A 37 -5.65 -9.00 -2.77
C ASN A 37 -6.36 -8.89 -4.12
N SER A 38 -6.94 -10.00 -4.61
CA SER A 38 -7.68 -10.04 -5.88
C SER A 38 -9.14 -9.60 -5.76
N GLY A 39 -9.69 -9.51 -4.55
CA GLY A 39 -11.06 -9.15 -4.24
C GLY A 39 -11.36 -7.65 -4.35
N SER A 40 -12.61 -7.26 -4.10
CA SER A 40 -13.09 -5.89 -4.34
C SER A 40 -12.52 -4.85 -3.36
N MET A 41 -12.26 -5.24 -2.11
CA MET A 41 -11.78 -4.35 -1.03
C MET A 41 -12.69 -3.13 -0.76
N LEU A 42 -13.99 -3.21 -1.07
CA LEU A 42 -14.93 -2.06 -1.01
C LEU A 42 -14.98 -1.32 0.33
N SER A 43 -14.60 -1.95 1.44
CA SER A 43 -14.59 -1.34 2.77
C SER A 43 -13.21 -0.88 3.25
N VAL A 44 -12.14 -1.14 2.49
CA VAL A 44 -10.74 -0.99 2.92
C VAL A 44 -9.81 -0.46 1.82
N ASN A 45 -10.36 0.25 0.82
CA ASN A 45 -9.58 0.83 -0.29
C ASN A 45 -9.85 2.33 -0.51
N GLU A 46 -10.35 3.02 0.52
CA GLU A 46 -10.69 4.43 0.43
C GLU A 46 -9.42 5.29 0.27
N PRO A 47 -9.36 6.20 -0.72
CA PRO A 47 -8.29 7.20 -0.82
C PRO A 47 -8.15 8.00 0.49
N GLY A 48 -6.92 8.25 0.91
CA GLY A 48 -6.62 8.89 2.20
C GLY A 48 -6.48 7.92 3.36
N ALA A 49 -6.83 6.64 3.20
CA ALA A 49 -6.65 5.64 4.25
C ALA A 49 -5.16 5.43 4.60
N GLU A 50 -4.88 5.20 5.88
CA GLU A 50 -3.55 4.75 6.32
C GLU A 50 -3.29 3.34 5.80
N VAL A 51 -2.12 3.13 5.23
CA VAL A 51 -1.64 1.83 4.75
C VAL A 51 -0.21 1.58 5.22
N TRP A 52 0.16 0.31 5.25
CA TRP A 52 1.50 -0.14 5.59
C TRP A 52 2.00 -1.06 4.48
N ILE A 53 3.18 -0.75 3.93
CA ILE A 53 3.80 -1.49 2.83
C ILE A 53 5.13 -2.11 3.27
N SER A 54 5.44 -3.30 2.76
CA SER A 54 6.75 -3.93 2.96
C SER A 54 7.68 -3.60 1.80
N PRO A 55 8.93 -3.17 2.04
CA PRO A 55 9.94 -3.05 0.99
C PRO A 55 10.16 -4.40 0.30
N ALA A 56 10.29 -4.40 -1.03
CA ALA A 56 10.73 -5.59 -1.75
C ALA A 56 12.26 -5.65 -1.71
N ALA A 57 12.82 -6.63 -0.99
CA ALA A 57 14.23 -6.98 -1.05
C ALA A 57 14.37 -8.22 -1.94
N ASN A 58 15.14 -8.10 -3.02
CA ASN A 58 15.54 -9.24 -3.85
C ASN A 58 16.76 -9.91 -3.23
#